data_AF-T2JZB7-F1
#
_entry.id   AF-T2JZB7-F1
#
_cell.length_a   1.000
_cell.length_b   1.000
_cell.length_c   1.000
_cell.angle_alpha   90.00
_cell.angle_beta   90.00
_cell.angle_gamma   90.00
#
_symmetry.space_group_name_H-M   'P 1'
#
loop_
_entity.id
_entity.type
_entity.pdbx_description
1 polymer ?
#
loop_
_entity_poly.entity_id
_entity_poly.type
_entity_poly.pdbx_seq_one_letter_code
_entity_poly.pdbx_strand_id
1 'polypeptide(L)'
;MRAVYKLSRDEIINTLESVLKTDIFEFENKDAIWESIQQMKIGKADFSDYLIGQLNAQAGCTETVSFDKKISGVDGFRILDFY
;
A
#
# COMPACT_ATOMS: atom_id res chain seq x y z
N MET A 1 -8.01 3.42 5.43
CA MET A 1 -9.11 2.72 4.72
C MET A 1 -10.08 2.00 5.67
N ARG A 2 -9.58 1.23 6.64
CA ARG A 2 -10.38 0.38 7.55
C ARG A 2 -11.46 1.09 8.38
N ALA A 3 -11.15 2.27 8.94
CA ALA A 3 -12.08 3.01 9.79
C ALA A 3 -13.35 3.47 9.06
N VAL A 4 -13.23 3.78 7.76
CA VAL A 4 -14.33 4.29 6.94
C VAL A 4 -15.23 3.15 6.48
N TYR A 5 -14.63 2.07 6.00
CA TYR A 5 -15.38 0.92 5.47
C TYR A 5 -15.83 -0.08 6.53
N LYS A 6 -15.35 0.06 7.78
CA LYS A 6 -15.62 -0.87 8.90
C LYS A 6 -15.28 -2.33 8.59
N LEU A 7 -14.28 -2.53 7.72
CA LEU A 7 -13.76 -3.83 7.33
C LEU A 7 -12.50 -4.19 8.12
N SER A 8 -12.35 -5.47 8.41
CA SER A 8 -11.10 -6.07 8.87
C SER A 8 -9.99 -5.95 7.82
N ARG A 9 -8.75 -6.22 8.24
CA ARG A 9 -7.60 -6.20 7.32
C ARG A 9 -7.76 -7.23 6.22
N ASP A 10 -8.18 -8.44 6.58
CA ASP A 10 -8.35 -9.57 5.66
C ASP A 10 -9.50 -9.31 4.69
N GLU A 11 -10.61 -8.73 5.15
CA GLU A 11 -11.71 -8.33 4.26
C GLU A 11 -11.26 -7.31 3.21
N ILE A 12 -10.42 -6.33 3.58
CA ILE A 12 -9.86 -5.37 2.63
C ILE A 12 -8.94 -6.06 1.63
N ILE A 13 -8.03 -6.92 2.10
CA ILE A 13 -7.11 -7.66 1.22
C ILE A 13 -7.91 -8.50 0.22
N ASN A 14 -8.88 -9.28 0.68
CA ASN A 14 -9.72 -10.12 -0.16
C ASN A 14 -10.54 -9.30 -1.16
N THR A 15 -11.06 -8.15 -0.73
CA THR A 15 -11.81 -7.23 -1.61
C THR A 15 -10.90 -6.65 -2.69
N LEU A 16 -9.71 -6.15 -2.33
CA LEU A 16 -8.75 -5.59 -3.27
C LEU A 16 -8.28 -6.64 -4.29
N GLU A 17 -8.00 -7.87 -3.85
CA GLU A 17 -7.65 -8.95 -4.75
C GLU A 17 -8.79 -9.30 -5.71
N SER A 18 -10.04 -9.32 -5.22
CA SER A 18 -11.21 -9.61 -6.04
C SER A 18 -11.42 -8.53 -7.10
N VAL A 19 -11.30 -7.26 -6.71
CA VAL A 19 -11.36 -6.11 -7.62
C VAL A 19 -10.27 -6.21 -8.69
N LEU A 20 -9.02 -6.51 -8.31
CA LEU A 20 -7.90 -6.62 -9.23
C LEU A 20 -8.02 -7.79 -10.23
N LYS A 21 -8.69 -8.87 -9.82
CA LYS A 21 -8.95 -10.07 -10.63
C LYS A 21 -10.19 -9.95 -11.53
N THR A 22 -10.97 -8.88 -11.39
CA THR A 22 -12.19 -8.70 -12.18
C THR A 22 -11.85 -8.07 -13.53
N ASP A 23 -12.18 -8.75 -14.62
CA ASP A 23 -11.84 -8.36 -16.00
C ASP A 23 -12.53 -7.08 -16.50
N ILE A 24 -13.45 -6.51 -15.72
CA ILE A 24 -14.16 -5.27 -16.08
C ILE A 24 -13.37 -4.00 -15.74
N PHE A 25 -12.30 -4.10 -14.95
CA PHE A 25 -11.52 -2.96 -14.50
C PHE A 25 -10.17 -2.91 -15.21
N GLU A 26 -9.86 -1.74 -15.75
CA GLU A 26 -8.54 -1.34 -16.23
C GLU A 26 -7.83 -0.58 -15.10
N PHE A 27 -6.56 -0.92 -14.84
CA PHE A 27 -5.76 -0.28 -13.79
C PHE A 27 -4.51 0.32 -14.41
N GLU A 28 -4.19 1.56 -14.03
CA GLU A 28 -2.99 2.27 -14.49
C GLU A 28 -1.71 1.48 -14.20
N ASN A 29 -1.62 0.87 -13.00
CA ASN A 29 -0.44 0.14 -12.59
C ASN A 29 -0.81 -1.12 -11.80
N LYS A 30 -1.24 -2.16 -12.54
CA LYS A 30 -1.73 -3.41 -11.97
C LYS A 30 -0.68 -4.11 -11.09
N ASP A 31 0.57 -4.08 -11.51
CA ASP A 31 1.69 -4.69 -10.78
C ASP A 31 1.96 -3.95 -9.46
N ALA A 32 1.94 -2.61 -9.46
CA ALA A 32 2.11 -1.84 -8.23
C ALA A 32 1.01 -2.15 -7.21
N ILE A 33 -0.24 -2.28 -7.67
CA ILE A 33 -1.38 -2.65 -6.82
C ILE A 33 -1.18 -4.05 -6.25
N TRP A 34 -0.79 -5.02 -7.08
CA TRP A 34 -0.58 -6.40 -6.65
C TRP A 34 0.49 -6.51 -5.57
N GLU A 35 1.66 -5.89 -5.80
CA GLU A 35 2.77 -5.89 -4.83
C GLU A 35 2.35 -5.21 -3.52
N SER A 36 1.59 -4.12 -3.59
CA SER A 36 1.09 -3.41 -2.41
C SER A 36 0.13 -4.28 -1.58
N ILE A 37 -0.70 -5.10 -2.23
CA ILE A 37 -1.54 -6.09 -1.54
C ILE A 37 -0.67 -7.14 -0.85
N GLN A 38 0.38 -7.64 -1.50
CA GLN A 38 1.28 -8.64 -0.88
C GLN A 38 2.03 -8.05 0.33
N GLN A 39 2.52 -6.83 0.23
CA GLN A 39 3.16 -6.14 1.37
C GLN A 39 2.18 -5.90 2.52
N MET A 40 0.91 -5.56 2.21
CA MET A 40 -0.12 -5.40 3.22
C MET A 40 -0.40 -6.72 3.99
N LYS A 41 -0.27 -7.89 3.37
CA LYS A 41 -0.48 -9.18 4.07
C LYS A 41 0.50 -9.42 5.21
N ILE A 42 1.75 -9.00 5.05
CA ILE A 42 2.83 -9.26 6.01
C ILE A 42 3.18 -8.04 6.88
N GLY A 43 2.84 -6.85 6.41
CA GLY A 43 3.14 -5.60 7.09
C GLY A 43 1.99 -5.06 7.95
N LYS A 44 2.25 -3.94 8.64
CA LYS A 44 1.30 -3.32 9.58
C LYS A 44 0.65 -2.03 9.07
N ALA A 45 1.15 -1.46 7.96
CA ALA A 45 0.63 -0.22 7.38
C ALA A 45 -0.65 -0.47 6.56
N ASP A 46 -1.32 0.60 6.12
CA ASP A 46 -2.50 0.50 5.26
C ASP A 46 -2.09 0.31 3.79
N PHE A 47 -3.01 -0.19 2.96
CA PHE A 47 -2.77 -0.41 1.52
C PHE A 47 -2.20 0.83 0.80
N SER A 48 -2.71 2.02 1.12
CA SER A 48 -2.27 3.28 0.51
C SER A 48 -0.81 3.59 0.80
N ASP A 49 -0.32 3.23 1.99
CA ASP A 49 1.09 3.46 2.34
C ASP A 49 1.99 2.67 1.40
N TYR A 50 1.72 1.37 1.24
CA TYR A 50 2.47 0.50 0.33
C TYR A 50 2.35 0.92 -1.14
N LEU A 51 1.15 1.30 -1.59
CA LEU A 51 0.92 1.73 -2.98
C LEU A 51 1.71 3.00 -3.33
N ILE A 52 1.71 3.99 -2.45
CA ILE A 52 2.48 5.22 -2.66
C ILE A 52 3.98 4.91 -2.75
N GLY A 53 4.50 4.05 -1.87
CA GLY A 53 5.90 3.64 -1.92
C GLY A 53 6.28 2.94 -3.21
N GLN A 54 5.43 2.01 -3.67
CA GLN A 54 5.65 1.26 -4.89
C GLN A 54 5.66 2.16 -6.12
N LEU A 55 4.71 3.11 -6.20
CA LEU A 55 4.65 4.07 -7.30
C LEU A 55 5.86 5.01 -7.30
N ASN A 56 6.30 5.50 -6.13
CA ASN A 56 7.50 6.33 -6.03
C ASN A 56 8.75 5.56 -6.45
N ALA A 57 8.90 4.31 -6.04
CA ALA A 57 10.01 3.46 -6.46
C ALA A 57 10.02 3.26 -7.98
N GLN A 58 8.87 3.00 -8.60
CA GLN A 58 8.74 2.89 -10.05
C GLN A 58 9.02 4.21 -10.78
N ALA A 59 8.73 5.36 -10.16
CA ALA A 59 9.08 6.68 -10.66
C ALA A 59 10.58 7.03 -10.48
N GLY A 60 11.38 6.14 -9.89
CA GLY A 60 12.82 6.33 -9.67
C GLY A 60 13.16 7.13 -8.41
N CYS A 61 12.21 7.30 -7.48
CA CYS A 61 12.52 7.91 -6.19
C CYS A 61 13.39 6.97 -5.35
N THR A 62 14.41 7.53 -4.70
CA THR A 62 15.29 6.78 -3.79
C THR A 62 14.62 6.44 -2.46
N GLU A 63 13.70 7.29 -2.00
CA GLU A 63 12.95 7.10 -0.77
C GLU A 63 11.56 7.75 -0.84
N THR A 64 10.61 7.21 -0.07
CA THR A 64 9.31 7.80 0.22
C THR A 64 9.29 8.27 1.67
N VAL A 65 9.06 9.56 1.87
CA VAL A 65 9.01 10.15 3.22
C VAL A 65 7.58 10.08 3.77
N SER A 66 7.40 9.58 4.99
CA SER A 66 6.08 9.51 5.65
C SER A 66 6.14 9.98 7.11
N PHE A 67 5.05 10.58 7.57
CA PHE A 67 4.81 10.87 8.99
C PHE A 67 4.14 9.70 9.73
N ASP A 68 3.52 8.76 9.02
CA ASP A 68 2.87 7.62 9.65
C ASP A 68 3.91 6.55 10.03
N LYS A 69 4.12 6.37 11.34
CA LYS A 69 5.07 5.39 11.87
C LYS A 69 4.69 3.94 11.55
N LYS A 70 3.47 3.67 11.08
CA LYS A 70 3.06 2.31 10.67
C LYS A 70 3.91 1.76 9.52
N ILE A 71 4.44 2.60 8.63
CA ILE A 71 5.31 2.16 7.53
C ILE A 71 6.80 2.07 7.94
N SER A 72 7.12 2.35 9.20
CA SER A 72 8.48 2.28 9.71
C SER A 72 9.07 0.87 9.58
N GLY A 73 10.29 0.79 9.05
CA GLY A 73 11.03 -0.45 8.83
C GLY A 73 10.74 -1.13 7.49
N VAL A 74 9.92 -0.51 6.63
CA VAL A 74 9.74 -0.96 5.24
C VAL A 74 10.81 -0.32 4.36
N ASP A 75 11.47 -1.15 3.55
CA ASP A 75 12.50 -0.69 2.62
C ASP A 75 11.96 0.39 1.67
N GLY A 76 12.79 1.39 1.38
CA GLY A 76 12.39 2.54 0.55
C GLY A 76 11.55 3.59 1.27
N PHE A 77 11.24 3.43 2.57
CA PHE A 77 10.58 4.46 3.37
C PHE A 77 11.52 5.14 4.37
N ARG A 78 11.35 6.46 4.53
CA ARG A 78 11.93 7.24 5.61
C ARG A 78 10.84 7.88 6.46
N ILE A 79 10.89 7.63 7.77
CA ILE A 79 9.98 8.30 8.72
C ILE A 79 10.53 9.67 9.06
N LEU A 80 9.68 10.70 8.91
CA LEU A 80 9.99 12.04 9.36
C LEU A 80 9.36 12.27 10.74
N ASP A 81 10.22 12.47 11.74
CA ASP A 81 9.84 12.85 13.09
C ASP A 81 10.24 14.30 13.35
N PHE A 82 9.31 15.11 13.87
CA PHE A 82 9.61 16.44 14.40
C PHE A 82 9.64 16.35 15.93
N TYR A 83 10.74 16.81 16.52
CA TYR A 83 10.92 16.92 17.98
C TYR A 83 9.97 17.93 18.60
#